data_AF-A0A4Q2UL92-F1
#
_entry.id   AF-A0A4Q2UL92-F1
#
_cell.length_a   1.000
_cell.length_b   1.000
_cell.length_c   1.000
_cell.angle_alpha   90.00
_cell.angle_beta   90.00
_cell.angle_gamma   90.00
#
_symmetry.space_group_name_H-M   'P 1'
#
loop_
_entity.id
_entity.type
_entity.pdbx_description
1 polymer ?
#
loop_
_entity_poly.entity_id
_entity_poly.type
_entity_poly.pdbx_seq_one_letter_code
_entity_poly.pdbx_strand_id
1 'polypeptide(L)'
;MNAILIDVTAQTVTDIDLKPGLWAMYKAIGCRSVDRVTLNGTDDLWLDDEGLLHDPQPPKFRFVGADNVFAGNGLICGYTGDGHTISTTLRAELIRPMILFLGNVPVRSHEPVLIDWPL
;
A
#
# COMPACT_ATOMS: atom_id res chain seq x y z
N MET A 1 1.08 17.91 3.24
CA MET A 1 2.23 17.38 2.49
C MET A 1 1.70 16.65 1.27
N ASN A 2 2.34 16.80 0.12
CA ASN A 2 1.83 16.17 -1.09
C ASN A 2 2.12 14.65 -1.06
N ALA A 3 1.08 13.84 -1.23
CA ALA A 3 1.15 12.39 -1.25
C ALA A 3 0.24 11.85 -2.36
N ILE A 4 0.42 10.59 -2.75
CA ILE A 4 -0.44 9.94 -3.74
C ILE A 4 -1.22 8.83 -3.04
N LEU A 5 -2.55 8.91 -3.08
CA LEU A 5 -3.44 7.87 -2.60
C LEU A 5 -3.83 6.93 -3.75
N ILE A 6 -3.60 5.64 -3.54
CA ILE A 6 -4.14 4.53 -4.34
C ILE A 6 -5.37 4.00 -3.60
N ASP A 7 -6.55 4.34 -4.10
CA ASP A 7 -7.83 3.88 -3.55
C ASP A 7 -8.32 2.66 -4.35
N VAL A 8 -8.31 1.49 -3.72
CA VAL A 8 -8.67 0.23 -4.38
C VAL A 8 -10.18 0.02 -4.50
N THR A 9 -10.98 0.73 -3.70
CA THR A 9 -12.44 0.69 -3.76
C THR A 9 -12.95 1.58 -4.88
N ALA A 10 -12.46 2.81 -4.97
CA ALA A 10 -12.78 3.75 -6.05
C ALA A 10 -12.00 3.46 -7.35
N GLN A 11 -10.96 2.63 -7.29
CA GLN A 11 -10.03 2.36 -8.39
C GLN A 11 -9.37 3.63 -8.96
N THR A 12 -8.99 4.53 -8.05
CA THR A 12 -8.37 5.81 -8.38
C THR A 12 -6.96 5.93 -7.84
N VAL A 13 -6.15 6.72 -8.51
CA VAL A 13 -4.84 7.17 -8.03
C VAL A 13 -4.89 8.70 -8.06
N THR A 14 -4.72 9.35 -6.90
CA THR A 14 -4.96 10.80 -6.77
C THR A 14 -3.88 11.47 -5.92
N ASP A 15 -3.52 12.70 -6.29
CA ASP A 15 -2.69 13.55 -5.43
C ASP A 15 -3.56 14.07 -4.27
N ILE A 16 -3.05 14.01 -3.05
CA ILE A 16 -3.73 14.47 -1.84
C ILE A 16 -2.82 15.39 -1.04
N ASP A 17 -3.42 16.33 -0.30
CA ASP A 17 -2.72 17.06 0.75
C ASP A 17 -2.88 16.32 2.09
N LEU A 18 -1.86 15.55 2.46
CA LEU A 18 -1.84 14.76 3.67
C LEU A 18 -1.35 15.58 4.86
N LYS A 19 -2.07 15.53 5.98
CA LYS A 19 -1.56 16.11 7.24
C LYS A 19 -0.36 15.29 7.75
N PRO A 20 0.60 15.91 8.46
CA PRO A 20 1.72 15.17 9.03
C PRO A 20 1.25 14.19 10.12
N GLY A 21 2.00 13.09 10.27
CA GLY A 21 1.84 12.11 11.36
C GLY A 21 1.00 10.88 11.00
N LEU A 22 1.23 9.79 11.74
CA LEU A 22 0.64 8.46 11.49
C LEU A 22 -0.90 8.46 11.49
N TRP A 23 -1.54 9.24 12.36
CA TRP A 23 -3.00 9.33 12.40
C TRP A 23 -3.62 9.82 11.08
N ALA A 24 -2.95 10.73 10.39
CA ALA A 24 -3.41 11.19 9.08
C ALA A 24 -3.26 10.09 8.03
N MET A 25 -2.18 9.30 8.10
CA MET A 25 -1.95 8.16 7.21
C MET A 25 -3.00 7.07 7.43
N TYR A 26 -3.27 6.70 8.68
CA TYR A 26 -4.34 5.76 9.06
C TYR A 26 -5.68 6.19 8.48
N LYS A 27 -6.01 7.48 8.61
CA LYS A 27 -7.26 8.01 8.06
C LYS A 27 -7.30 7.99 6.53
N ALA A 28 -6.19 8.31 5.87
CA ALA A 28 -6.11 8.34 4.41
C ALA A 28 -6.20 6.94 3.80
N ILE A 29 -5.53 5.95 4.41
CA ILE A 29 -5.53 4.56 3.98
C ILE A 29 -6.84 3.86 4.41
N GLY A 30 -7.41 4.24 5.54
CA GLY A 30 -8.59 3.60 6.12
C GLY A 30 -8.26 2.41 7.02
N CYS A 31 -7.09 2.41 7.66
CA CYS A 31 -6.56 1.32 8.48
C CYS A 31 -6.25 1.76 9.92
N ARG A 32 -5.76 0.84 10.76
CA ARG A 32 -5.31 1.13 12.15
C ARG A 32 -3.81 0.99 12.34
N SER A 33 -3.15 0.22 11.49
CA SER A 33 -1.69 0.13 11.42
C SER A 33 -1.25 0.21 9.96
N VAL A 34 -0.01 0.63 9.77
CA VAL A 34 0.60 0.69 8.45
C VAL A 34 1.91 -0.07 8.45
N ASP A 35 2.20 -0.69 7.32
CA ASP A 35 3.53 -1.18 7.01
C ASP A 35 4.15 -0.33 5.88
N ARG A 36 5.48 -0.25 5.87
CA ARG A 36 6.24 0.55 4.92
C ARG A 36 7.08 -0.34 4.02
N VAL A 37 6.88 -0.18 2.72
CA VAL A 37 7.68 -0.81 1.67
C VAL A 37 8.40 0.29 0.91
N THR A 38 9.71 0.15 0.71
CA THR A 38 10.46 1.07 -0.15
C THR A 38 10.00 0.89 -1.59
N LEU A 39 9.51 1.98 -2.20
CA LEU A 39 9.03 1.96 -3.58
C LEU A 39 10.18 2.19 -4.56
N ASN A 40 11.04 3.17 -4.27
CA ASN A 40 12.22 3.50 -5.03
C ASN A 40 13.25 4.24 -4.13
N GLY A 41 14.29 4.85 -4.70
CA GLY A 41 15.32 5.56 -3.92
C GLY A 41 14.91 6.89 -3.28
N THR A 42 13.67 7.35 -3.49
CA THR A 42 13.14 8.64 -3.01
C THR A 42 11.77 8.54 -2.35
N ASP A 43 11.04 7.44 -2.56
CA ASP A 43 9.65 7.27 -2.14
C ASP A 43 9.42 5.92 -1.46
N ASP A 44 8.54 5.95 -0.46
CA ASP A 44 7.98 4.80 0.23
C ASP A 44 6.51 4.60 -0.17
N LEU A 45 6.07 3.35 -0.15
CA LEU A 45 4.68 2.92 -0.20
C LEU A 45 4.25 2.48 1.20
N TRP A 46 3.23 3.14 1.73
CA TRP A 46 2.58 2.80 2.99
C TRP A 46 1.28 2.05 2.73
N LEU A 47 1.07 0.96 3.45
CA LEU A 47 0.01 -0.01 3.21
C LEU A 47 -0.75 -0.33 4.49
N ASP A 48 -1.97 -0.82 4.35
CA ASP A 48 -2.71 -1.44 5.45
C ASP A 48 -2.10 -2.79 5.82
N ASP A 49 -1.40 -2.83 6.97
CA ASP A 49 -0.77 -4.04 7.51
C ASP A 49 -1.81 -5.11 7.94
N GLU A 50 -3.04 -4.68 8.23
CA GLU A 50 -4.13 -5.57 8.63
C GLU A 50 -4.97 -6.05 7.44
N GLY A 51 -4.64 -5.63 6.20
CA GLY A 51 -5.49 -5.83 5.04
C GLY A 51 -5.87 -7.29 4.80
N LEU A 52 -4.94 -8.24 5.02
CA LEU A 52 -5.20 -9.67 4.84
C LEU A 52 -5.94 -10.33 6.01
N LEU A 53 -6.04 -9.65 7.16
CA LEU A 53 -6.72 -10.12 8.37
C LEU A 53 -8.23 -9.85 8.36
N HIS A 54 -8.71 -9.02 7.44
CA HIS A 54 -10.14 -8.73 7.29
C HIS A 54 -10.91 -9.84 6.58
N ASP A 55 -12.17 -10.02 6.97
CA ASP A 55 -13.14 -10.88 6.29
C ASP A 55 -14.44 -10.10 5.99
N PRO A 56 -14.79 -9.88 4.71
CA PRO A 56 -13.99 -10.19 3.53
C PRO A 56 -12.72 -9.33 3.45
N GLN A 57 -11.67 -9.87 2.82
CA GLN A 57 -10.46 -9.09 2.52
C GLN A 57 -10.80 -7.90 1.61
N PRO A 58 -10.14 -6.74 1.76
CA PRO A 58 -10.33 -5.60 0.89
C PRO A 58 -9.84 -5.92 -0.54
N PRO A 59 -10.27 -5.10 -1.52
CA PRO A 59 -9.75 -5.19 -2.88
C PRO A 59 -8.23 -5.03 -2.90
N LYS A 60 -7.61 -5.49 -3.99
CA LYS A 60 -6.16 -5.56 -4.13
C LYS A 60 -5.66 -4.76 -5.31
N PHE A 61 -4.39 -4.37 -5.27
CA PHE A 61 -3.68 -3.79 -6.39
C PHE A 61 -2.25 -4.34 -6.49
N ARG A 62 -1.62 -4.13 -7.64
CA ARG A 62 -0.18 -4.32 -7.82
C ARG A 62 0.38 -3.33 -8.83
N PHE A 63 1.70 -3.15 -8.80
CA PHE A 63 2.39 -2.45 -9.87
C PHE A 63 2.50 -3.33 -11.12
N VAL A 64 2.32 -2.75 -12.30
CA VAL A 64 2.51 -3.43 -13.58
C VAL A 64 3.96 -3.91 -13.67
N GLY A 65 4.14 -5.21 -13.93
CA GLY A 65 5.45 -5.85 -13.97
C GLY A 65 6.00 -6.28 -12.60
N ALA A 66 5.31 -6.01 -11.50
CA ALA A 66 5.66 -6.53 -10.18
C ALA A 66 4.80 -7.76 -9.81
N ASP A 67 5.39 -8.68 -9.06
CA ASP A 67 4.73 -9.89 -8.54
C ASP A 67 4.03 -9.64 -7.20
N ASN A 68 4.49 -8.64 -6.44
CA ASN A 68 3.90 -8.30 -5.14
C ASN A 68 2.48 -7.75 -5.31
N VAL A 69 1.55 -8.34 -4.56
CA VAL A 69 0.14 -7.92 -4.50
C VAL A 69 -0.14 -7.32 -3.12
N PHE A 70 -0.76 -6.15 -3.10
CA PHE A 70 -1.08 -5.42 -1.89
C PHE A 70 -2.60 -5.39 -1.67
N ALA A 71 -3.03 -5.62 -0.43
CA ALA A 71 -4.43 -5.59 -0.02
C ALA A 71 -4.75 -4.25 0.65
N GLY A 72 -5.91 -3.66 0.30
CA GLY A 72 -6.31 -2.36 0.82
C GLY A 72 -5.68 -1.20 0.05
N ASN A 73 -5.90 0.00 0.58
CA ASN A 73 -5.40 1.24 -0.03
C ASN A 73 -3.89 1.38 0.17
N GLY A 74 -3.25 2.14 -0.72
CA GLY A 74 -1.83 2.47 -0.62
C GLY A 74 -1.60 3.97 -0.62
N LEU A 75 -0.54 4.41 0.07
CA LEU A 75 -0.17 5.81 0.15
C LEU A 75 1.31 5.98 -0.19
N ILE A 76 1.63 6.74 -1.23
CA ILE A 76 3.01 7.03 -1.62
C ILE A 76 3.43 8.37 -1.02
N CYS A 77 4.56 8.37 -0.32
CA CYS A 77 5.19 9.56 0.25
C CYS A 77 6.69 9.55 -0.04
N GLY A 78 7.29 10.73 -0.13
CA GLY A 78 8.75 10.83 -0.18
C GLY A 78 9.37 10.54 1.19
N TYR A 79 10.67 10.28 1.23
CA TYR A 79 11.41 10.17 2.49
C TYR A 79 12.77 10.88 2.43
N THR A 80 13.31 11.23 3.60
CA THR A 80 14.66 11.75 3.78
C THR A 80 15.63 10.66 4.23
N GLY A 81 16.94 10.85 4.06
CA GLY A 81 17.95 9.82 4.41
C GLY A 81 17.97 9.38 5.89
N ASP A 82 17.39 10.18 6.79
CA ASP A 82 17.20 9.87 8.22
C ASP A 82 15.83 9.22 8.53
N GLY A 83 15.01 8.94 7.50
CA GLY A 83 13.75 8.19 7.61
C GLY A 83 12.51 9.02 7.89
N HIS A 84 12.54 10.34 7.73
CA HIS A 84 11.34 11.16 7.85
C HIS A 84 10.49 11.12 6.59
N THR A 85 9.18 10.96 6.76
CA THR A 85 8.20 11.06 5.67
C THR A 85 8.03 12.51 5.25
N ILE A 86 8.16 12.78 3.95
CA ILE A 86 8.03 14.10 3.32
C ILE A 86 7.11 14.04 2.10
N SER A 87 6.91 15.19 1.45
CA SER A 87 6.14 15.23 0.20
C SER A 87 6.85 14.41 -0.89
N THR A 88 6.09 13.62 -1.63
CA THR A 88 6.61 13.00 -2.87
C THR A 88 6.74 14.06 -3.98
N THR A 89 7.70 13.86 -4.88
CA THR A 89 7.81 14.63 -6.14
C THR A 89 7.08 13.96 -7.30
N LEU A 90 6.59 12.73 -7.09
CA LEU A 90 5.77 12.00 -8.06
C LEU A 90 4.41 12.68 -8.23
N ARG A 91 3.74 12.35 -9.33
CA ARG A 91 2.38 12.83 -9.65
C ARG A 91 1.48 11.63 -9.87
N ALA A 92 0.25 11.70 -9.37
CA ALA A 92 -0.73 10.63 -9.51
C ALA A 92 -0.94 10.21 -10.97
N GLU A 93 -0.88 11.15 -11.91
CA GLU A 93 -1.00 10.90 -13.35
C GLU A 93 0.09 9.96 -13.90
N LEU A 94 1.31 9.99 -13.34
CA LEU A 94 2.42 9.10 -13.73
C LEU A 94 2.28 7.72 -13.09
N ILE A 95 1.73 7.66 -11.88
CA ILE A 95 1.55 6.40 -11.13
C ILE A 95 0.32 5.62 -11.62
N ARG A 96 -0.76 6.30 -11.99
CA ARG A 96 -2.01 5.67 -12.43
C ARG A 96 -1.85 4.58 -13.49
N PRO A 97 -1.09 4.75 -14.60
CA PRO A 97 -0.90 3.69 -15.60
C PRO A 97 -0.06 2.51 -15.09
N MET A 98 0.67 2.68 -13.99
CA MET A 98 1.48 1.63 -13.37
C MET A 98 0.69 0.78 -12.38
N ILE A 99 -0.55 1.15 -12.04
CA ILE A 99 -1.38 0.41 -11.08
C ILE A 99 -2.40 -0.47 -11.80
N LEU A 100 -2.35 -1.77 -11.48
CA LEU A 100 -3.39 -2.73 -11.85
C LEU A 100 -4.27 -3.02 -10.63
N PHE A 101 -5.55 -2.64 -10.70
CA PHE A 101 -6.55 -3.03 -9.71
C PHE A 101 -7.04 -4.45 -9.98
N LEU A 102 -6.97 -5.31 -8.96
CA LEU A 102 -7.30 -6.73 -9.07
C LEU A 102 -8.69 -7.07 -8.52
N GLY A 103 -9.31 -6.14 -7.77
CA GLY A 103 -10.59 -6.40 -7.10
C GLY A 103 -10.44 -7.37 -5.93
N ASN A 104 -11.50 -8.12 -5.62
CA ASN A 104 -11.62 -8.92 -4.40
C ASN A 104 -11.03 -10.32 -4.51
N VAL A 105 -9.91 -10.51 -5.22
CA VAL A 105 -9.29 -11.85 -5.35
C VAL A 105 -8.89 -12.34 -3.95
N PRO A 106 -9.53 -13.37 -3.38
CA PRO A 106 -9.19 -13.82 -2.04
C PRO A 106 -7.87 -14.57 -2.07
N VAL A 107 -6.94 -14.18 -1.21
CA VAL A 107 -5.77 -15.04 -0.94
C VAL A 107 -6.27 -16.08 0.04
N ARG A 108 -6.49 -17.31 -0.44
CA ARG A 108 -6.84 -18.42 0.44
C ARG A 108 -5.63 -18.70 1.32
N SER A 109 -5.82 -18.62 2.63
CA SER A 109 -4.91 -19.27 3.57
C SER A 109 -4.85 -20.74 3.17
N HIS A 110 -3.70 -21.17 2.65
CA HIS A 110 -3.44 -22.59 2.52
C HIS A 110 -3.30 -23.13 3.94
N GLU A 111 -3.88 -24.30 4.22
CA GLU A 111 -3.57 -24.97 5.47
C GLU A 111 -2.04 -25.10 5.57
N PRO A 112 -1.44 -24.75 6.72
CA PRO A 112 0.00 -24.85 6.87
C PRO A 112 0.41 -26.30 6.58
N VAL A 113 1.28 -26.48 5.59
CA VAL A 113 1.92 -27.78 5.37
C VAL A 113 2.87 -27.97 6.54
N LEU A 114 2.57 -28.94 7.41
CA LEU A 114 3.50 -29.37 8.45
C LEU A 114 4.71 -29.98 7.73
N ILE A 115 5.81 -29.23 7.69
CA ILE A 115 7.10 -29.74 7.25
C ILE A 115 7.74 -30.37 8.48
N ASP A 116 7.84 -31.69 8.49
CA ASP A 116 8.67 -32.40 9.48
C ASP A 116 10.13 -32.02 9.21
N TRP A 117 10.65 -31.12 10.04
CA TRP A 117 12.06 -30.81 10.07
C TRP A 117 12.80 -32.00 10.70
N PRO A 118 13.76 -32.63 10.02
CA PRO A 118 14.59 -33.63 10.67
C PRO A 118 15.40 -32.95 11.77
N LEU A 119 15.18 -33.38 13.02
CA LEU A 119 16.00 -33.03 14.18
C LEU A 119 17.43 -33.57 14.04
#